data_AF-A0A533ZF96-F1
#
_entry.id   AF-A0A533ZF96-F1
#
_cell.length_a   1.000
_cell.length_b   1.000
_cell.length_c   1.000
_cell.angle_alpha   90.00
_cell.angle_beta   90.00
_cell.angle_gamma   90.00
#
_symmetry.space_group_name_H-M   'P 1'
#
loop_
_entity.id
_entity.type
_entity.pdbx_description
1 polymer ?
#
loop_
_entity_poly.entity_id
_entity_poly.type
_entity_poly.pdbx_seq_one_letter_code
_entity_poly.pdbx_strand_id
1 'polypeptide(L)'
;GCRPEAIRDRNQIEAYVIALCKLIRMKRFGKCQIVHFGEGRVAGYSMLQLIETSLISGHFANETNRAYLDIFSCKGYDPALVEEFSRKFFGARSSTASVTMRY
;
A
#
# COMPACT_ATOMS: atom_id res chain seq x y z
N GLY A 1 -7.44 -4.75 11.89
CA GLY A 1 -6.73 -3.46 12.08
C GLY A 1 -5.24 -3.69 12.06
N CYS A 2 -4.49 -2.72 11.55
CA CYS A 2 -3.04 -2.63 11.49
C CYS A 2 -2.48 -2.07 12.80
N ARG A 3 -1.15 -2.14 12.95
CA ARG A 3 -0.43 -1.38 13.97
C ARG A 3 -0.45 0.12 13.65
N PRO A 4 -0.91 1.00 14.55
CA PRO A 4 -0.97 2.44 14.31
C PRO A 4 0.35 3.03 13.80
N GLU A 5 1.46 2.68 14.44
CA GLU A 5 2.81 3.16 14.13
C GLU A 5 3.29 2.74 12.73
N ALA A 6 2.72 1.68 12.15
CA ALA A 6 3.09 1.20 10.81
C ALA A 6 2.37 1.95 9.69
N ILE A 7 1.24 2.60 9.97
CA ILE A 7 0.39 3.27 8.97
C ILE A 7 0.29 4.79 9.17
N ARG A 8 0.77 5.31 10.31
CA ARG A 8 0.77 6.73 10.66
C ARG A 8 2.16 7.37 10.59
N ASP A 9 3.09 6.69 9.93
CA ASP A 9 4.45 7.14 9.75
C ASP A 9 4.80 7.15 8.26
N ARG A 10 5.23 8.31 7.76
CA ARG A 10 5.59 8.51 6.36
C ARG A 10 6.71 7.59 5.89
N ASN A 11 7.73 7.39 6.74
CA ASN A 11 8.91 6.58 6.40
C ASN A 11 8.54 5.10 6.35
N GLN A 12 7.63 4.65 7.23
CA GLN A 12 7.11 3.28 7.20
C GLN A 12 6.31 3.01 5.92
N ILE A 13 5.50 3.98 5.47
CA ILE A 13 4.75 3.88 4.21
C ILE A 13 5.72 3.86 3.02
N GLU A 14 6.75 4.72 3.01
CA GLU A 14 7.77 4.72 1.97
C GLU A 14 8.55 3.39 1.93
N ALA A 15 8.95 2.88 3.09
CA ALA A 15 9.63 1.59 3.22
C ALA A 15 8.76 0.43 2.71
N TYR A 16 7.45 0.46 3.00
CA TYR A 16 6.49 -0.51 2.46
C TYR A 16 6.48 -0.49 0.93
N VAL A 17 6.35 0.69 0.32
CA VAL A 17 6.29 0.82 -1.15
C VAL A 17 7.57 0.30 -1.80
N ILE A 18 8.74 0.63 -1.24
CA ILE A 18 10.04 0.14 -1.72
C ILE A 18 10.10 -1.39 -1.64
N ALA A 19 9.72 -1.97 -0.50
CA ALA A 19 9.73 -3.41 -0.29
C ALA A 19 8.72 -4.14 -1.17
N LEU A 20 7.50 -3.59 -1.35
CA LEU A 20 6.48 -4.12 -2.25
C LEU A 20 6.97 -4.15 -3.69
N CYS A 21 7.56 -3.05 -4.18
CA CYS A 21 8.09 -3.00 -5.55
C CYS A 21 9.19 -4.05 -5.76
N LYS A 22 10.05 -4.28 -4.76
CA LYS A 22 11.06 -5.34 -4.78
C LYS A 22 10.42 -6.74 -4.82
N LEU A 23 9.38 -6.98 -4.03
CA LEU A 23 8.64 -8.24 -3.96
C LEU A 23 8.04 -8.62 -5.31
N ILE A 24 7.33 -7.69 -5.95
CA ILE A 24 6.67 -7.93 -7.25
C ILE A 24 7.59 -7.70 -8.45
N ARG A 25 8.88 -7.39 -8.21
CA ARG A 25 9.88 -7.11 -9.23
C ARG A 25 9.41 -6.05 -10.24
N MET A 26 8.81 -4.97 -9.73
CA MET A 26 8.43 -3.78 -10.50
C MET A 26 9.38 -2.63 -10.20
N LYS A 27 9.68 -1.83 -11.22
CA LYS A 27 10.55 -0.67 -11.07
C LYS A 27 9.71 0.56 -10.78
N ARG A 28 10.09 1.29 -9.74
CA ARG A 28 9.49 2.59 -9.37
C ARG A 28 9.85 3.64 -10.40
N PHE A 29 8.88 4.48 -10.74
CA PHE A 29 9.06 5.68 -11.55
C PHE A 29 8.86 6.92 -10.67
N GLY A 30 9.90 7.73 -10.54
CA GLY A 30 9.88 8.92 -9.68
C GLY A 30 9.80 8.60 -8.18
N LYS A 31 9.65 9.68 -7.39
CA LYS A 31 9.50 9.58 -5.93
C LYS A 31 8.07 9.16 -5.57
N CYS A 32 7.92 8.37 -4.51
CA CYS A 32 6.61 8.11 -3.93
C CYS A 32 6.02 9.41 -3.39
N GLN A 33 4.79 9.71 -3.76
CA GLN A 33 4.04 10.83 -3.20
C GLN A 33 3.30 10.31 -1.98
N ILE A 34 3.58 10.91 -0.82
CA ILE A 34 2.97 10.54 0.45
C ILE A 34 2.51 11.81 1.12
N VAL A 35 1.21 11.92 1.37
CA VAL A 35 0.56 13.12 1.90
C VAL A 35 -0.32 12.71 3.07
N HIS A 36 -0.17 13.38 4.21
CA HIS A 36 -1.11 13.30 5.33
C HIS A 36 -2.10 14.44 5.21
N PHE A 37 -3.40 14.14 5.21
CA PHE A 37 -4.45 15.14 5.09
C PHE A 37 -5.78 14.64 5.68
N GLY A 38 -6.78 15.51 5.68
CA GLY A 38 -8.12 15.26 6.22
C GLY A 38 -8.23 15.57 7.71
N GLU A 39 -9.46 15.57 8.20
CA GLU A 39 -9.79 15.89 9.59
C GLU A 39 -10.70 14.80 10.20
N GLY A 40 -10.63 14.64 11.53
CA GLY A 40 -11.46 13.69 12.27
C GLY A 40 -11.35 12.27 11.73
N ARG A 41 -12.50 11.71 11.33
CA ARG A 41 -12.66 10.31 10.90
C ARG A 41 -11.95 9.97 9.59
N VAL A 42 -11.70 10.97 8.75
CA VAL A 42 -11.08 10.79 7.41
C VAL A 42 -9.59 11.16 7.39
N ALA A 43 -9.02 11.55 8.54
CA ALA A 43 -7.61 11.87 8.63
C ALA A 43 -6.73 10.63 8.42
N GLY A 44 -5.70 10.77 7.59
CA GLY A 44 -4.82 9.65 7.25
C GLY A 44 -3.75 10.00 6.24
N TYR A 45 -2.85 9.06 6.00
CA TYR A 45 -1.94 9.16 4.87
C TYR A 45 -2.61 8.61 3.62
N SER A 46 -2.32 9.22 2.48
CA SER A 46 -2.46 8.56 1.18
C SER A 46 -1.10 8.52 0.48
N MET A 47 -0.89 7.48 -0.30
CA MET A 47 0.32 7.29 -1.07
C MET A 47 0.03 6.93 -2.54
N LEU A 48 0.92 7.39 -3.41
CA LEU A 48 0.94 7.08 -4.83
C LEU A 48 2.39 6.78 -5.25
N GLN A 49 2.57 5.66 -5.94
CA GLN A 49 3.84 5.30 -6.56
C GLN A 49 3.57 4.86 -7.99
N LEU A 50 4.01 5.68 -8.96
CA LEU A 50 4.11 5.23 -10.34
C LEU A 50 5.15 4.12 -10.42
N ILE A 51 4.85 3.06 -11.16
CA ILE A 51 5.78 1.99 -11.51
C ILE A 51 5.81 1.89 -13.03
N GLU A 52 6.77 1.17 -13.62
CA GLU A 52 6.84 1.03 -15.08
C GLU A 52 5.46 0.62 -15.65
N THR A 53 4.90 1.51 -16.47
CA THR A 53 3.57 1.44 -17.14
C THR A 53 2.36 1.20 -16.22
N SER A 54 2.41 1.56 -14.94
CA SER A 54 1.39 1.15 -13.96
C SER A 54 1.40 2.02 -12.68
N LEU A 55 0.55 1.69 -11.69
CA LEU A 55 0.35 2.51 -10.49
C LEU A 55 0.10 1.65 -9.24
N ILE A 56 0.77 2.00 -8.14
CA ILE A 56 0.42 1.54 -6.79
C ILE A 56 -0.14 2.73 -6.02
N SER A 57 -1.27 2.53 -5.33
CA SER A 57 -1.84 3.56 -4.45
C SER A 57 -2.30 2.96 -3.12
N GLY A 58 -2.45 3.81 -2.12
CA GLY A 58 -3.04 3.38 -0.86
C GLY A 58 -3.52 4.52 0.01
N HIS A 59 -4.41 4.18 0.95
CA HIS A 59 -4.93 5.07 1.98
C HIS A 59 -4.86 4.40 3.36
N PHE A 60 -4.43 5.17 4.36
CA PHE A 60 -4.12 4.71 5.70
C PHE A 60 -4.95 5.50 6.71
N ALA A 61 -6.09 4.93 7.11
CA ALA A 61 -7.07 5.60 7.95
C ALA A 61 -6.68 5.53 9.43
N ASN A 62 -6.49 6.70 10.06
CA ASN A 62 -6.06 6.79 11.46
C ASN A 62 -7.09 6.19 12.42
N GLU A 63 -8.36 6.54 12.26
CA GLU A 63 -9.42 6.16 13.21
C GLU A 63 -9.62 4.65 13.29
N THR A 64 -9.63 3.96 12.14
CA THR A 64 -9.97 2.53 12.06
C THR A 64 -8.76 1.61 12.07
N ASN A 65 -7.55 2.17 11.99
CA ASN A 65 -6.31 1.44 11.76
C ASN A 65 -6.39 0.51 10.53
N ARG A 66 -6.90 1.03 9.41
CA ARG A 66 -7.05 0.27 8.15
C ARG A 66 -6.12 0.83 7.08
N ALA A 67 -5.50 -0.07 6.34
CA ALA A 67 -4.80 0.24 5.11
C ALA A 67 -5.64 -0.28 3.94
N TYR A 68 -5.91 0.58 2.97
CA TYR A 68 -6.54 0.27 1.70
C TYR A 68 -5.45 0.37 0.64
N LEU A 69 -5.27 -0.68 -0.15
CA LEU A 69 -4.15 -0.82 -1.08
C LEU A 69 -4.69 -1.20 -2.46
N ASP A 70 -4.21 -0.52 -3.49
CA ASP A 70 -4.46 -0.85 -4.89
C ASP A 70 -3.11 -1.05 -5.59
N ILE A 71 -2.90 -2.27 -6.09
CA ILE A 71 -1.67 -2.68 -6.77
C ILE A 71 -2.02 -2.97 -8.23
N PHE A 72 -2.10 -1.94 -9.05
CA PHE A 72 -2.32 -2.07 -10.48
C PHE A 72 -0.99 -2.25 -11.19
N SER A 73 -0.82 -3.36 -11.91
CA SER A 73 0.43 -3.73 -12.59
C SER A 73 0.15 -4.40 -13.92
N CYS A 74 0.86 -4.00 -14.98
CA CYS A 74 0.89 -4.72 -16.27
C CYS A 74 1.65 -6.03 -16.19
N LYS A 75 2.56 -6.18 -15.22
CA LYS A 75 3.29 -7.42 -14.95
C LYS A 75 2.52 -8.26 -13.94
N GLY A 76 2.32 -9.54 -14.25
CA GLY A 76 1.72 -10.49 -13.32
C GLY A 76 2.54 -10.64 -12.03
N TYR A 77 1.83 -10.77 -10.92
CA TYR A 77 2.37 -11.07 -9.59
C TYR A 77 1.39 -12.00 -8.87
N ASP A 78 1.87 -12.72 -7.85
CA ASP A 78 1.02 -13.54 -6.99
C ASP A 78 0.26 -12.64 -5.99
N PRO A 79 -1.08 -12.53 -6.08
CA PRO A 79 -1.85 -11.69 -5.17
C PRO A 79 -1.82 -12.17 -3.72
N ALA A 80 -1.73 -13.49 -3.49
CA ALA A 80 -1.67 -14.05 -2.14
C ALA A 80 -0.36 -13.66 -1.44
N LEU A 81 0.74 -13.63 -2.20
CA LEU A 81 2.04 -13.16 -1.71
C LEU A 81 1.98 -11.68 -1.31
N VAL A 82 1.34 -10.82 -2.12
CA VAL A 82 1.19 -9.39 -1.82
C VAL A 82 0.29 -9.16 -0.61
N GLU A 83 -0.82 -9.89 -0.51
CA GLU A 83 -1.73 -9.82 0.64
C GLU A 83 -1.01 -10.22 1.93
N GLU A 84 -0.32 -11.37 1.94
CA GLU A 84 0.40 -11.86 3.11
C GLU A 84 1.53 -10.91 3.51
N PHE A 85 2.30 -10.43 2.53
CA PHE A 85 3.35 -9.44 2.76
C PHE A 85 2.80 -8.18 3.41
N SER A 86 1.72 -7.62 2.86
CA SER A 86 1.11 -6.38 3.37
C SER A 86 0.53 -6.57 4.77
N ARG A 87 -0.12 -7.71 5.01
CA ARG A 87 -0.64 -8.09 6.34
C ARG A 87 0.49 -8.15 7.37
N LYS A 88 1.61 -8.81 7.04
CA LYS A 88 2.77 -8.92 7.93
C LYS A 88 3.44 -7.56 8.16
N PHE A 89 3.67 -6.78 7.10
CA PHE A 89 4.35 -5.48 7.18
C PHE A 89 3.62 -4.53 8.15
N PHE A 90 2.31 -4.37 7.96
CA PHE A 90 1.50 -3.48 8.79
C PHE A 90 1.02 -4.11 10.11
N GLY A 91 1.32 -5.39 10.36
CA GLY A 91 0.84 -6.13 11.53
C GLY A 91 -0.70 -6.21 11.58
N ALA A 92 -1.34 -6.41 10.44
CA ALA A 92 -2.79 -6.46 10.35
C ALA A 92 -3.35 -7.78 10.88
N ARG A 93 -4.38 -7.70 11.74
CA ARG A 93 -5.08 -8.89 12.27
C ARG A 93 -5.85 -9.69 11.21
N SER A 94 -6.32 -9.01 10.17
CA SER A 94 -7.09 -9.59 9.07
C SER A 94 -6.89 -8.75 7.81
N SER A 95 -7.12 -9.39 6.66
CA SER A 95 -7.07 -8.79 5.33
C SER A 95 -8.20 -9.35 4.48
N THR A 96 -8.56 -8.61 3.43
CA THR A 96 -9.48 -9.06 2.39
C THR A 96 -8.93 -8.52 1.08
N ALA A 97 -8.76 -9.39 0.09
CA ALA A 97 -8.27 -9.03 -1.23
C ALA A 97 -9.32 -9.38 -2.28
N SER A 98 -9.32 -8.62 -3.38
CA SER A 98 -10.06 -8.92 -4.59
C SER A 98 -9.15 -8.66 -5.76
N VAL A 99 -9.18 -9.56 -6.75
CA VAL A 99 -8.26 -9.54 -7.88
C VAL A 99 -9.06 -9.54 -9.16
N THR A 100 -8.72 -8.63 -10.07
CA THR A 100 -9.31 -8.58 -11.41
C THR A 100 -8.19 -8.68 -12.42
N MET A 101 -8.19 -9.75 -13.22
CA MET A 101 -7.30 -9.87 -14.36
C MET A 101 -7.81 -8.94 -15.47
N ARG A 102 -6.96 -8.02 -15.92
CA ARG A 102 -7.26 -7.08 -17.01
C ARG A 102 -6.34 -7.45 -18.17
N TYR A 103 -6.91 -7.98 -19.24
CA TYR A 103 -6.25 -8.37 -20.49
C TYR A 103 -6.75 -7.51 -21.64
#